data_AF-A0A973GD30-F1
#
_entry.id   AF-A0A973GD30-F1
#
_cell.length_a   1.000
_cell.length_b   1.000
_cell.length_c   1.000
_cell.angle_alpha   90.00
_cell.angle_beta   90.00
_cell.angle_gamma   90.00
#
_symmetry.space_group_name_H-M   'P 1'
#
loop_
_entity.id
_entity.type
_entity.pdbx_description
1 polymer ?
#
loop_
_entity_poly.entity_id
_entity_poly.type
_entity_poly.pdbx_seq_one_letter_code
_entity_poly.pdbx_strand_id
1 'polypeptide(L)'
;LDGFRAVIDGGWIEAVSGRGFTLYCDEEGKNKGLRVNRRATLVLRHLWPRFPDVIMGPAFLCGEPDRRGDDTDVSAEVVQAADETWGTALSAPR
;
A
#
# COMPACT_ATOMS: atom_id res chain seq x y z
N LEU A 1 -5.38 12.47 5.22
CA LEU A 1 -4.94 11.75 6.43
C LEU A 1 -6.09 11.09 7.20
N ASP A 2 -7.12 11.82 7.63
CA ASP A 2 -8.22 11.21 8.42
C ASP A 2 -8.97 10.10 7.66
N GLY A 3 -9.17 10.25 6.35
CA GLY A 3 -9.70 9.18 5.50
C GLY A 3 -8.83 7.92 5.48
N PHE A 4 -7.50 8.08 5.44
CA PHE A 4 -6.58 6.94 5.50
C PHE A 4 -6.57 6.29 6.88
N ARG A 5 -6.63 7.08 7.96
CA ARG A 5 -6.78 6.54 9.33
C ARG A 5 -8.01 5.65 9.47
N ALA A 6 -9.13 6.03 8.85
CA ALA A 6 -10.33 5.19 8.84
C ALA A 6 -10.12 3.87 8.08
N VAL A 7 -9.25 3.85 7.06
CA VAL A 7 -8.90 2.64 6.30
C VAL A 7 -7.95 1.74 7.08
N ILE A 8 -7.00 2.30 7.84
CA ILE A 8 -5.94 1.56 8.54
C ILE A 8 -6.21 1.31 10.03
N ASP A 9 -7.48 1.22 10.43
CA ASP A 9 -7.94 0.91 11.81
C ASP A 9 -7.54 1.93 12.89
N GLY A 10 -7.46 3.22 12.51
CA GLY A 10 -7.33 4.34 13.43
C GLY A 10 -5.95 4.54 14.08
N GLY A 11 -4.93 3.79 13.65
CA GLY A 11 -3.55 3.91 14.14
C GLY A 11 -2.77 5.13 13.64
N TRP A 12 -1.50 5.19 14.05
CA TRP A 12 -0.53 6.11 13.45
C TRP A 12 -0.21 5.65 12.03
N ILE A 13 -0.17 6.59 11.08
CA ILE A 13 0.06 6.28 9.67
C ILE A 13 1.56 6.27 9.42
N GLU A 14 2.05 5.16 8.87
CA GLU A 14 3.35 5.07 8.22
C GLU A 14 3.18 5.11 6.69
N ALA A 15 4.08 5.80 6.00
CA ALA A 15 4.16 5.81 4.54
C ALA A 15 5.38 5.02 4.06
N VAL A 16 5.13 3.92 3.33
CA VAL A 16 6.16 3.13 2.65
C VAL A 16 6.14 3.51 1.17
N SER A 17 7.12 4.30 0.74
CA SER A 17 7.17 4.82 -0.63
C SER A 17 8.32 4.22 -1.44
N GLY A 18 8.07 4.03 -2.73
CA GLY A 18 9.05 3.58 -3.71
C GLY A 18 8.74 4.18 -5.07
N ARG A 19 9.42 3.71 -6.12
CA ARG A 19 9.22 4.23 -7.47
C ARG A 19 7.79 3.92 -7.94
N GLY A 20 7.00 4.95 -8.18
CA GLY A 20 5.64 4.88 -8.72
C GLY A 20 4.55 4.54 -7.69
N PHE A 21 4.85 4.49 -6.39
CA PHE A 21 3.86 4.19 -5.36
C PHE A 21 4.15 4.78 -3.98
N THR A 22 3.08 4.98 -3.22
CA THR A 22 3.11 5.12 -1.76
C THR A 22 2.07 4.18 -1.15
N LEU A 23 2.48 3.42 -0.13
CA LEU A 23 1.60 2.59 0.68
C LEU A 23 1.48 3.16 2.08
N TYR A 24 0.25 3.36 2.54
CA TYR A 24 -0.07 3.77 3.90
C TYR A 24 -0.56 2.59 4.73
N CYS A 25 0.01 2.40 5.92
CA CYS A 25 -0.38 1.36 6.88
C CYS A 25 -0.27 1.85 8.33
N ASP A 26 -0.73 1.02 9.27
CA ASP A 26 -0.56 1.29 10.70
C ASP A 26 0.90 1.06 11.11
N GLU A 27 1.59 2.13 11.50
CA GLU A 27 2.97 2.14 11.98
C GLU A 27 3.19 1.14 13.13
N GLU A 28 2.16 0.97 13.97
CA GLU A 28 2.22 0.09 15.14
C GLU A 28 1.63 -1.30 14.87
N GLY A 29 1.30 -1.64 13.62
CA GLY A 29 0.57 -2.87 13.28
C GLY A 29 1.25 -4.15 13.80
N LYS A 30 2.59 -4.18 13.87
CA LYS A 30 3.35 -5.27 14.50
C LYS A 30 3.16 -5.32 16.02
N ASN A 31 3.27 -4.17 16.69
CA ASN A 31 3.13 -4.05 18.14
C ASN A 31 1.71 -4.39 18.61
N LYS A 32 0.71 -4.04 17.79
CA LYS A 32 -0.71 -4.37 18.00
C LYS A 32 -1.07 -5.83 17.70
N GLY A 33 -0.14 -6.59 17.10
CA GLY A 33 -0.39 -7.98 16.72
C GLY A 33 -1.41 -8.13 15.59
N LEU A 34 -1.50 -7.15 14.68
CA LEU A 34 -2.38 -7.22 13.52
C LEU A 34 -1.98 -8.39 12.61
N ARG A 35 -2.92 -8.87 11.80
CA ARG A 35 -2.64 -9.96 10.86
C ARG A 35 -1.80 -9.46 9.68
N VAL A 36 -0.89 -10.30 9.20
CA VAL A 36 -0.13 -10.02 7.97
C VAL A 36 -1.09 -9.81 6.80
N ASN A 37 -0.96 -8.66 6.14
CA ASN A 37 -1.61 -8.37 4.88
C ASN A 37 -0.77 -8.96 3.74
N ARG A 38 -1.04 -10.23 3.42
CA ARG A 38 -0.33 -10.97 2.37
C ARG A 38 -0.45 -10.29 1.02
N ARG A 39 -1.61 -9.68 0.71
CA ARG A 39 -1.84 -9.02 -0.58
C ARG A 39 -0.93 -7.80 -0.75
N ALA A 40 -0.94 -6.89 0.23
CA ALA A 40 -0.05 -5.73 0.23
C ALA A 40 1.43 -6.14 0.24
N THR A 41 1.79 -7.10 1.08
CA THR A 41 3.17 -7.60 1.19
C THR A 41 3.68 -8.17 -0.14
N LEU A 42 2.87 -8.96 -0.85
CA LEU A 42 3.29 -9.56 -2.12
C LEU A 42 3.41 -8.52 -3.23
N VAL A 43 2.49 -7.55 -3.32
CA VAL A 43 2.60 -6.46 -4.30
C VAL A 43 3.84 -5.61 -4.03
N LEU A 44 4.13 -5.27 -2.77
CA LEU A 44 5.36 -4.56 -2.44
C LEU A 44 6.60 -5.37 -2.79
N ARG A 45 6.61 -6.68 -2.60
CA ARG A 45 7.74 -7.53 -3.02
C ARG A 45 7.86 -7.63 -4.54
N HIS A 46 6.77 -7.50 -5.28
CA HIS A 46 6.85 -7.43 -6.74
C HIS A 46 7.48 -6.10 -7.19
N LEU A 47 6.97 -4.97 -6.67
CA LEU A 47 7.44 -3.62 -7.01
C LEU A 47 8.83 -3.31 -6.45
N TRP A 48 9.15 -3.89 -5.30
CA TRP A 48 10.41 -3.75 -4.59
C TRP A 48 10.91 -5.15 -4.17
N PRO A 49 11.61 -5.88 -5.05
CA PRO A 49 12.06 -7.26 -4.81
C PRO A 49 12.89 -7.51 -3.56
N ARG A 50 13.54 -6.46 -3.03
CA ARG A 50 14.33 -6.52 -1.79
C ARG A 50 13.62 -5.95 -0.57
N PHE A 51 12.29 -5.75 -0.64
CA PHE A 51 11.51 -5.26 0.49
C PHE A 51 11.70 -6.19 1.69
N PRO A 52 12.29 -5.71 2.81
CA PRO A 52 12.79 -6.57 3.88
C PRO A 52 11.70 -6.97 4.90
N ASP A 53 10.45 -6.59 4.65
CA ASP A 53 9.41 -6.61 5.68
C ASP A 53 8.08 -7.22 5.21
N VAL A 54 7.08 -7.14 6.08
CA VAL A 54 5.69 -7.50 5.84
C VAL A 54 4.76 -6.38 6.30
N ILE A 55 3.67 -6.18 5.57
CA ILE A 55 2.64 -5.20 5.94
C ILE A 55 1.66 -5.86 6.89
N MET A 56 1.34 -5.17 7.98
CA MET A 56 0.45 -5.65 9.03
C MET A 56 -0.86 -4.86 8.99
N GLY A 57 -1.99 -5.54 8.96
CA GLY A 57 -3.31 -4.91 8.94
C GLY A 57 -3.72 -4.32 7.58
N PRO A 58 -4.84 -3.60 7.54
CA PRO A 58 -5.28 -2.90 6.33
C PRO A 58 -4.22 -1.91 5.83
N ALA A 59 -4.19 -1.68 4.52
CA ALA A 59 -3.28 -0.75 3.88
C ALA A 59 -3.95 -0.07 2.69
N PHE A 60 -3.52 1.14 2.36
CA PHE A 60 -3.95 1.90 1.20
C PHE A 60 -2.77 2.16 0.27
N LEU A 61 -2.91 1.88 -1.03
CA LEU A 61 -1.85 2.03 -2.02
C LEU A 61 -2.27 3.10 -3.05
N CYS A 62 -1.45 4.13 -3.21
CA CYS A 62 -1.60 5.21 -4.17
C CYS A 62 -0.31 5.39 -5.00
N GLY A 63 -0.33 6.31 -5.96
CA GLY A 63 0.86 6.73 -6.71
C GLY A 63 1.80 7.58 -5.87
N GLU A 64 2.93 7.98 -6.46
CA GLU A 64 3.85 8.93 -5.81
C GLU A 64 3.15 10.28 -5.57
N PRO A 65 3.48 10.98 -4.47
CA PRO A 65 3.01 12.34 -4.29
C PRO A 65 3.46 13.25 -5.44
N ASP A 66 2.58 14.15 -5.87
CA ASP A 66 2.95 15.15 -6.87
C ASP A 66 3.90 16.22 -6.29
N ARG A 67 4.23 17.25 -7.09
CA ARG A 67 5.11 18.33 -6.63
C ARG A 67 4.53 19.18 -5.49
N ARG A 68 3.24 19.06 -5.21
CA ARG A 68 2.53 19.73 -4.11
C ARG A 68 2.43 18.83 -2.88
N GLY A 69 2.82 17.56 -2.99
CA GLY A 69 2.70 16.56 -1.95
C GLY A 69 1.33 15.92 -1.88
N ASP A 70 0.50 16.10 -2.92
CA ASP A 70 -0.82 15.49 -3.01
C ASP A 70 -0.69 14.05 -3.54
N ASP A 71 -1.45 13.12 -2.96
CA ASP A 71 -1.53 11.75 -3.43
C ASP A 71 -2.02 11.69 -4.89
N THR A 72 -1.45 10.78 -5.68
CA THR A 72 -1.85 10.57 -7.07
C THR A 72 -2.41 9.16 -7.30
N ASP A 73 -2.97 8.93 -8.48
CA ASP A 73 -3.39 7.59 -8.89
C ASP A 73 -2.19 6.65 -8.99
N VAL A 74 -2.41 5.37 -8.68
CA VAL A 74 -1.39 4.34 -8.87
C VAL A 74 -0.93 4.28 -10.32
N SER A 75 0.38 4.11 -10.53
CA SER A 75 0.92 3.94 -11.88
C SER A 75 0.44 2.63 -12.53
N ALA A 76 0.45 2.58 -13.87
CA ALA A 76 0.09 1.37 -14.60
C ALA A 76 0.96 0.14 -14.22
N GLU A 77 2.23 0.37 -13.88
CA GLU A 77 3.16 -0.65 -13.38
C GLU A 77 2.67 -1.27 -12.06
N VAL A 78 2.14 -0.45 -11.16
CA VAL A 78 1.55 -0.89 -9.88
C VAL A 78 0.27 -1.68 -10.08
N VAL A 79 -0.60 -1.24 -11.00
CA VAL A 79 -1.81 -1.98 -11.37
C VAL A 79 -1.44 -3.34 -11.95
N GLN A 80 -0.50 -3.38 -12.89
CA GLN A 80 -0.02 -4.62 -13.48
C GLN A 80 0.57 -5.57 -12.44
N ALA A 81 1.43 -5.06 -11.54
CA ALA A 81 2.02 -5.86 -10.47
C ALA A 81 0.95 -6.47 -9.56
N ALA A 82 -0.09 -5.71 -9.24
CA ALA A 82 -1.22 -6.19 -8.45
C ALA A 82 -2.05 -7.26 -9.19
N ASP A 83 -2.31 -7.05 -10.48
CA ASP A 83 -3.04 -8.00 -11.32
C ASP A 83 -2.30 -9.34 -11.43
N GLU A 84 -0.99 -9.29 -11.69
CA GLU A 84 -0.12 -10.48 -11.75
C GLU A 84 -0.02 -11.19 -10.38
N THR A 85 0.04 -10.42 -9.29
CA THR A 85 0.18 -10.97 -7.94
C THR A 85 -1.12 -11.59 -7.43
N TRP A 86 -2.28 -11.02 -7.77
CA TRP A 86 -3.57 -11.44 -7.22
C TRP A 86 -4.40 -12.29 -8.17
N GLY A 87 -3.96 -12.45 -9.43
CA GLY A 87 -4.71 -13.17 -10.46
C GLY A 87 -6.09 -12.56 -10.72
N THR A 88 -6.29 -11.29 -10.33
CA THR A 88 -7.54 -10.56 -10.42
C THR A 88 -7.23 -9.14 -10.82
N ALA A 89 -7.75 -8.75 -12.00
CA ALA A 89 -7.74 -7.37 -12.46
C ALA A 89 -8.29 -6.47 -11.35
N LEU A 90 -7.46 -5.56 -10.83
CA LEU A 90 -7.92 -4.41 -10.09
C LEU A 90 -8.73 -3.55 -11.05
N SER A 91 -9.97 -3.93 -11.30
CA SER A 91 -10.90 -3.06 -12.00
C SER A 91 -11.05 -1.81 -11.12
N ALA A 92 -10.46 -0.71 -11.59
CA ALA A 92 -10.70 0.63 -11.09
C ALA A 92 -12.22 0.82 -10.91
N PRO A 93 -12.66 1.54 -9.86
CA PRO A 93 -14.08 1.71 -9.60
C PRO A 93 -14.78 2.30 -10.84
N ARG A 94 -15.89 1.68 -11.24
CA ARG A 94 -16.83 2.22 -12.24
C ARG A 94 -17.60 3.39 -11.66
#